data_AF-A0A1Y4GF77-F1
#
_entry.id   AF-A0A1Y4GF77-F1
#
_cell.length_a   1.000
_cell.length_b   1.000
_cell.length_c   1.000
_cell.angle_alpha   90.00
_cell.angle_beta   90.00
_cell.angle_gamma   90.00
#
_symmetry.space_group_name_H-M   'P 1'
#
loop_
_entity.id
_entity.type
_entity.pdbx_description
1 polymer ?
#
loop_
_entity_poly.entity_id
_entity_poly.type
_entity_poly.pdbx_seq_one_letter_code
_entity_poly.pdbx_strand_id
1 'polypeptide(L)'
;MAGVGSVRAVERGAAGREGGGAPSDGALPSRSGAGGAVLSLDRDEALRYLGYAGQKLDAQLLARFEELASACERELRPACASASFPVDEALTRWDGEDGEGPQVVLAGCGLVLPGRDIARHLRGAREVALLACTLGAACERELRKHAAISPTDALLYGAAASALVEAAADACDAAVASQAAARGLRASARYSPGYGDLPLSVQPAFLKALDATRRIGLSVTAGNLLVPTKSVTAVIGLFDEARADGGGSDGARDANRGGARDGASGRAPVRAHADCATCPAREGCLLKGKGRTCHG
;
A
#
# COMPACT_ATOMS: atom_id res chain seq x y z
N MET A 1 -28.75 10.53 38.93
CA MET A 1 -28.52 11.21 40.22
C MET A 1 -27.14 10.85 40.72
N ALA A 2 -26.43 11.84 41.27
CA ALA A 2 -25.13 11.89 41.97
C ALA A 2 -24.39 10.55 42.25
N GLY A 3 -23.06 10.42 42.16
CA GLY A 3 -22.00 11.42 42.30
C GLY A 3 -21.10 11.09 43.50
N VAL A 4 -19.78 11.04 43.23
CA VAL A 4 -18.65 11.36 44.12
C VAL A 4 -18.19 10.34 45.17
N GLY A 5 -16.92 9.95 45.05
CA GLY A 5 -16.08 9.41 46.13
C GLY A 5 -14.64 9.91 45.93
N SER A 6 -14.31 11.01 46.60
CA SER A 6 -12.99 11.66 46.63
C SER A 6 -12.13 11.05 47.73
N VAL A 7 -10.83 10.84 47.48
CA VAL A 7 -9.81 10.84 48.54
C VAL A 7 -8.61 11.66 48.08
N ARG A 8 -8.26 12.68 48.87
CA ARG A 8 -7.08 13.52 48.78
C ARG A 8 -6.46 13.61 50.17
N ALA A 9 -5.15 13.45 50.27
CA ALA A 9 -4.21 14.00 51.29
C ALA A 9 -2.90 13.19 51.19
N VAL A 10 -1.65 13.69 51.29
CA VAL A 10 -1.00 14.98 51.65
C VAL A 10 0.51 14.77 51.27
N GLU A 11 1.15 15.60 50.43
CA GLU A 11 2.21 16.61 50.73
C GLU A 11 3.35 16.12 51.70
N ARG A 12 4.69 16.31 51.54
CA ARG A 12 5.58 17.30 50.89
C ARG A 12 7.07 16.85 50.98
N GLY A 13 7.92 17.41 50.09
CA GLY A 13 9.36 17.73 50.30
C GLY A 13 10.37 16.72 49.72
N ALA A 14 11.52 17.06 49.13
CA ALA A 14 12.19 18.30 48.74
C ALA A 14 13.27 17.97 47.67
N ALA A 15 13.91 19.01 47.13
CA ALA A 15 14.70 19.08 45.90
C ALA A 15 15.93 18.16 45.72
N GLY A 16 16.21 17.84 44.45
CA GLY A 16 17.51 17.43 43.91
C GLY A 16 17.54 17.66 42.39
N ARG A 17 18.43 18.55 41.91
CA ARG A 17 18.71 18.81 40.50
C ARG A 17 19.80 17.85 40.02
N GLU A 18 19.63 17.28 38.83
CA GLU A 18 20.59 16.85 37.79
C GLU A 18 19.72 16.05 36.78
N GLY A 19 19.62 16.33 35.47
CA GLY A 19 20.60 16.75 34.49
C GLY A 19 20.78 15.60 33.49
N GLY A 20 20.05 15.60 32.36
CA GLY A 20 20.31 14.62 31.27
C GLY A 20 19.14 14.33 30.32
N GLY A 21 19.11 15.04 29.19
CA GLY A 21 18.59 14.56 27.90
C GLY A 21 17.12 14.18 27.80
N ALA A 22 16.26 15.14 27.46
CA ALA A 22 14.97 14.85 26.86
C ALA A 22 15.18 14.18 25.48
N PRO A 23 14.49 13.08 25.14
CA PRO A 23 14.45 12.62 23.76
C PRO A 23 13.66 13.66 22.94
N SER A 24 14.29 14.18 21.90
CA SER A 24 13.69 15.08 20.92
C SER A 24 12.51 14.42 20.22
N ASP A 25 11.41 15.17 20.10
CA ASP A 25 10.14 14.89 19.42
C ASP A 25 10.16 13.68 18.46
N GLY A 26 9.81 12.51 18.99
CA GLY A 26 9.39 11.38 18.19
C GLY A 26 8.07 11.73 17.51
N ALA A 27 8.06 11.75 16.18
CA ALA A 27 6.87 12.00 15.38
C ALA A 27 5.72 11.12 15.86
N LEU A 28 4.76 11.73 16.55
CA LEU A 28 3.56 11.05 17.01
C LEU A 28 2.78 10.58 15.78
N PRO A 29 2.30 9.34 15.75
CA PRO A 29 1.63 8.79 14.58
C PRO A 29 0.34 9.58 14.33
N SER A 30 0.26 10.25 13.19
CA SER A 30 -0.86 11.13 12.88
C SER A 30 -2.14 10.32 12.70
N ARG A 31 -3.24 10.81 13.26
CA ARG A 31 -4.59 10.35 12.90
C ARG A 31 -5.03 11.17 11.71
N SER A 32 -4.72 10.71 10.50
CA SER A 32 -5.56 11.08 9.36
C SER A 32 -6.89 10.34 9.53
N GLY A 33 -7.79 10.89 10.34
CA GLY A 33 -9.20 10.68 10.08
C GLY A 33 -9.43 11.24 8.69
N ALA A 34 -9.50 10.37 7.68
CA ALA A 34 -9.90 10.77 6.34
C ALA A 34 -11.27 11.44 6.50
N GLY A 35 -11.27 12.77 6.49
CA GLY A 35 -12.48 13.56 6.53
C GLY A 35 -13.27 13.23 5.28
N GLY A 36 -14.34 12.47 5.42
CA GLY A 36 -15.53 12.45 4.58
C GLY A 36 -15.39 12.32 3.06
N ALA A 37 -14.21 12.07 2.50
CA ALA A 37 -14.06 11.83 1.08
C ALA A 37 -14.71 10.48 0.76
N VAL A 38 -15.74 10.51 -0.07
CA VAL A 38 -16.38 9.30 -0.58
C VAL A 38 -15.35 8.62 -1.47
N LEU A 39 -14.71 7.57 -0.95
CA LEU A 39 -13.85 6.69 -1.74
C LEU A 39 -14.73 5.97 -2.76
N SER A 40 -14.36 6.06 -4.03
CA SER A 40 -15.01 5.30 -5.10
C SER A 40 -14.07 4.20 -5.57
N LEU A 41 -14.61 3.00 -5.75
CA LEU A 41 -13.87 1.88 -6.30
C LEU A 41 -13.71 2.04 -7.81
N ASP A 42 -12.53 1.67 -8.30
CA ASP A 42 -12.27 1.53 -9.73
C ASP A 42 -12.93 0.24 -10.22
N ARG A 43 -14.00 0.39 -11.02
CA ARG A 43 -14.74 -0.75 -11.59
C ARG A 43 -13.90 -1.54 -12.58
N ASP A 44 -13.05 -0.87 -13.35
CA ASP A 44 -12.17 -1.54 -14.31
C ASP A 44 -11.10 -2.35 -13.58
N GLU A 45 -10.60 -1.86 -12.44
CA GLU A 45 -9.74 -2.63 -11.54
C GLU A 45 -10.42 -3.86 -10.97
N ALA A 46 -11.64 -3.71 -10.46
CA ALA A 46 -12.41 -4.83 -9.95
C ALA A 46 -12.64 -5.87 -11.06
N LEU A 47 -12.99 -5.45 -12.28
CA LEU A 47 -13.12 -6.36 -13.42
C LEU A 47 -11.79 -7.04 -13.78
N ARG A 48 -10.65 -6.34 -13.71
CA ARG A 48 -9.32 -6.94 -13.92
C ARG A 48 -9.05 -8.09 -12.94
N TYR A 49 -9.44 -7.98 -11.67
CA TYR A 49 -9.32 -9.08 -10.70
C TYR A 49 -10.16 -10.32 -11.06
N LEU A 50 -11.18 -10.15 -11.90
CA LEU A 50 -12.00 -11.24 -12.43
C LEU A 50 -11.43 -11.84 -13.73
N GLY A 51 -10.26 -11.37 -14.18
CA GLY A 51 -9.66 -11.79 -15.46
C GLY A 51 -10.25 -11.08 -16.67
N TYR A 52 -10.98 -9.98 -16.46
CA TYR A 52 -11.48 -9.16 -17.56
C TYR A 52 -10.33 -8.44 -18.27
N ALA A 53 -10.30 -8.58 -19.60
CA ALA A 53 -9.32 -7.97 -20.49
C ALA A 53 -10.01 -7.46 -21.78
N GLY A 54 -11.24 -6.96 -21.66
CA GLY A 54 -12.01 -6.40 -22.79
C GLY A 54 -12.90 -7.41 -23.51
N GLN A 55 -13.21 -8.56 -22.90
CA GLN A 55 -14.17 -9.52 -23.46
C GLN A 55 -15.59 -8.93 -23.48
N LYS A 56 -16.51 -9.54 -24.23
CA LYS A 56 -17.92 -9.14 -24.15
C LYS A 56 -18.52 -9.66 -22.85
N LEU A 57 -18.88 -8.76 -21.93
CA LEU A 57 -19.69 -9.09 -20.76
C LEU A 57 -21.17 -9.11 -21.14
N ASP A 58 -21.87 -10.11 -20.63
CA ASP A 58 -23.33 -10.13 -20.65
C ASP A 58 -23.88 -8.94 -19.83
N ALA A 59 -24.97 -8.34 -20.31
CA ALA A 59 -25.59 -7.17 -19.69
C ALA A 59 -26.15 -7.48 -18.30
N GLN A 60 -26.67 -8.69 -18.08
CA GLN A 60 -27.19 -9.10 -16.79
C GLN A 60 -26.05 -9.25 -15.76
N LEU A 61 -24.93 -9.84 -16.16
CA LEU A 61 -23.73 -9.97 -15.32
C LEU A 61 -23.12 -8.61 -14.98
N LEU A 62 -23.06 -7.69 -15.95
CA LEU A 62 -22.57 -6.34 -15.73
C LEU A 62 -23.46 -5.57 -14.75
N ALA A 63 -24.79 -5.62 -14.93
CA ALA A 63 -25.73 -4.99 -13.99
C ALA A 63 -25.59 -5.56 -12.58
N ARG A 64 -25.46 -6.89 -12.47
CA ARG A 64 -25.23 -7.59 -11.19
C ARG A 64 -23.91 -7.17 -10.52
N PHE A 65 -22.85 -6.99 -11.30
CA PHE A 65 -21.57 -6.48 -10.79
C PHE A 65 -21.71 -5.03 -10.29
N GLU A 66 -22.35 -4.14 -11.04
CA GLU A 66 -22.54 -2.75 -10.65
C GLU A 66 -23.38 -2.60 -9.36
N GLU A 67 -24.40 -3.44 -9.18
CA GLU A 67 -25.19 -3.48 -7.95
C GLU A 67 -24.33 -3.86 -6.72
N LEU A 68 -23.49 -4.90 -6.86
CA LEU A 68 -22.59 -5.36 -5.80
C LEU A 68 -21.47 -4.36 -5.52
N ALA A 69 -20.89 -3.77 -6.55
CA ALA A 69 -19.89 -2.71 -6.43
C ALA A 69 -20.46 -1.50 -5.68
N SER A 70 -21.65 -1.05 -6.07
CA SER A 70 -22.35 0.05 -5.39
C SER A 70 -22.69 -0.29 -3.94
N ALA A 71 -23.05 -1.55 -3.65
CA ALA A 71 -23.26 -2.01 -2.28
C ALA A 71 -21.97 -1.94 -1.45
N CYS A 72 -20.85 -2.38 -2.02
CA CYS A 72 -19.53 -2.32 -1.40
C CYS A 72 -19.17 -0.88 -0.96
N GLU A 73 -19.31 0.12 -1.84
CA GLU A 73 -19.03 1.53 -1.54
C GLU A 73 -19.97 2.09 -0.44
N ARG A 74 -21.26 1.73 -0.47
CA ARG A 74 -22.23 2.21 0.51
C ARG A 74 -22.03 1.60 1.89
N GLU A 75 -21.72 0.32 1.96
CA GLU A 75 -21.75 -0.48 3.19
C GLU A 75 -20.40 -0.52 3.91
N LEU A 76 -19.29 -0.42 3.18
CA LEU A 76 -17.96 -0.51 3.77
C LEU A 76 -17.36 0.87 4.03
N ARG A 77 -16.60 0.96 5.11
CA ARG A 77 -15.82 2.16 5.47
C ARG A 77 -14.37 1.74 5.68
N PRO A 78 -13.49 2.01 4.71
CA PRO A 78 -12.07 1.73 4.87
C PRO A 78 -11.49 2.48 6.07
N ALA A 79 -10.58 1.83 6.79
CA ALA A 79 -9.81 2.44 7.86
C ALA A 79 -8.32 2.36 7.51
N CYS A 80 -7.61 3.48 7.64
CA CYS A 80 -6.18 3.55 7.35
C CYS A 80 -5.40 4.13 8.54
N ALA A 81 -4.15 3.70 8.68
CA ALA A 81 -3.17 4.23 9.61
C ALA A 81 -1.83 4.38 8.89
N SER A 82 -1.15 5.50 9.12
CA SER A 82 0.20 5.72 8.63
C SER A 82 1.06 6.44 9.67
N ALA A 83 2.37 6.26 9.58
CA ALA A 83 3.38 6.96 10.38
C ALA A 83 4.73 6.93 9.66
N SER A 84 5.56 7.95 9.85
CA SER A 84 6.91 8.03 9.29
C SER A 84 7.95 7.85 10.39
N PHE A 85 9.01 7.10 10.07
CA PHE A 85 10.09 6.79 10.99
C PHE A 85 11.43 7.09 10.31
N PRO A 86 12.40 7.72 11.00
CA PRO A 86 13.75 7.88 10.46
C PRO A 86 14.42 6.53 10.21
N VAL A 87 15.29 6.47 9.20
CA VAL A 87 16.20 5.32 9.03
C VAL A 87 17.28 5.40 10.11
N ASP A 88 17.49 4.29 10.81
CA ASP A 88 18.61 4.13 11.72
C ASP A 88 19.85 3.70 10.92
N GLU A 89 20.64 4.67 10.46
CA GLU A 89 21.85 4.43 9.66
C GLU A 89 22.93 3.63 10.42
N ALA A 90 22.91 3.64 11.75
CA ALA A 90 23.89 2.90 12.55
C ALA A 90 23.59 1.39 12.59
N LEU A 91 22.32 1.01 12.48
CA LEU A 91 21.87 -0.39 12.49
C LEU A 91 21.51 -0.94 11.10
N THR A 92 21.38 -0.05 10.11
CA THR A 92 21.06 -0.40 8.74
C THR A 92 22.28 -0.94 8.02
N ARG A 93 22.10 -2.06 7.31
CA ARG A 93 23.10 -2.65 6.42
C ARG A 93 22.56 -2.63 5.00
N TRP A 94 23.05 -1.71 4.19
CA TRP A 94 22.56 -1.52 2.83
C TRP A 94 23.00 -2.64 1.87
N ASP A 95 24.22 -3.16 2.05
CA ASP A 95 24.84 -4.12 1.12
C ASP A 95 24.94 -5.55 1.70
N GLY A 96 24.71 -5.69 3.01
CA GLY A 96 24.90 -6.94 3.77
C GLY A 96 26.37 -7.15 4.15
N GLU A 97 26.63 -7.95 5.19
CA GLU A 97 27.98 -8.25 5.69
C GLU A 97 28.04 -9.71 6.19
N ASP A 98 29.19 -10.38 6.00
CA ASP A 98 29.56 -11.64 6.65
C ASP A 98 28.48 -12.74 6.73
N GLY A 99 27.84 -13.03 5.59
CA GLY A 99 26.82 -14.09 5.50
C GLY A 99 25.41 -13.66 5.91
N GLU A 100 25.24 -12.43 6.39
CA GLU A 100 23.94 -11.80 6.63
C GLU A 100 23.54 -10.89 5.46
N GLY A 101 22.27 -10.96 5.06
CA GLY A 101 21.72 -10.11 3.99
C GLY A 101 21.54 -8.64 4.41
N PRO A 102 21.24 -7.76 3.44
CA PRO A 102 20.85 -6.38 3.72
C PRO A 102 19.62 -6.28 4.61
N GLN A 103 19.61 -5.25 5.45
CA GLN A 103 18.46 -4.89 6.28
C GLN A 103 18.39 -3.39 6.48
N VAL A 104 17.17 -2.85 6.47
CA VAL A 104 16.89 -1.44 6.81
C VAL A 104 16.20 -1.40 8.17
N VAL A 105 16.73 -0.60 9.10
CA VAL A 105 16.21 -0.49 10.46
C VAL A 105 15.53 0.86 10.64
N LEU A 106 14.32 0.87 11.20
CA LEU A 106 13.58 2.10 11.47
C LEU A 106 13.70 2.52 12.94
N ALA A 107 14.15 3.76 13.15
CA ALA A 107 14.36 4.33 14.47
C ALA A 107 13.02 4.52 15.21
N GLY A 108 13.02 4.26 16.52
CA GLY A 108 11.88 4.54 17.41
C GLY A 108 10.75 3.50 17.39
N CYS A 109 10.75 2.52 16.47
CA CYS A 109 9.74 1.45 16.45
C CYS A 109 10.31 0.03 16.44
N GLY A 110 11.63 -0.12 16.26
CA GLY A 110 12.31 -1.43 16.26
C GLY A 110 11.90 -2.32 15.09
N LEU A 111 11.40 -1.75 13.99
CA LEU A 111 11.06 -2.49 12.78
C LEU A 111 12.32 -2.69 11.94
N VAL A 112 12.58 -3.93 11.55
CA VAL A 112 13.66 -4.32 10.64
C VAL A 112 13.05 -4.85 9.35
N LEU A 113 13.51 -4.31 8.22
CA LEU A 113 13.09 -4.67 6.87
C LEU A 113 14.25 -5.37 6.16
N PRO A 114 14.34 -6.71 6.20
CA PRO A 114 15.38 -7.45 5.50
C PRO A 114 15.06 -7.58 4.01
N GLY A 115 16.10 -7.62 3.19
CA GLY A 115 16.00 -7.83 1.75
C GLY A 115 16.83 -6.83 0.94
N ARG A 116 17.43 -7.30 -0.15
CA ARG A 116 18.19 -6.53 -1.12
C ARG A 116 17.30 -5.57 -1.90
N ASP A 117 16.10 -5.99 -2.29
CA ASP A 117 15.21 -5.15 -3.09
C ASP A 117 14.63 -4.01 -2.26
N ILE A 118 14.23 -4.30 -1.02
CA ILE A 118 13.77 -3.25 -0.09
C ILE A 118 14.91 -2.30 0.30
N ALA A 119 16.12 -2.81 0.54
CA ALA A 119 17.29 -1.96 0.81
C ALA A 119 17.59 -1.05 -0.38
N ARG A 120 17.53 -1.55 -1.62
CA ARG A 120 17.68 -0.71 -2.83
C ARG A 120 16.58 0.32 -2.94
N HIS A 121 15.33 -0.07 -2.68
CA HIS A 121 14.17 0.81 -2.74
C HIS A 121 14.26 1.98 -1.74
N LEU A 122 14.86 1.75 -0.56
CA LEU A 122 14.96 2.73 0.52
C LEU A 122 16.33 3.43 0.60
N ARG A 123 17.30 3.11 -0.25
CA ARG A 123 18.66 3.65 -0.15
C ARG A 123 18.67 5.17 -0.32
N GLY A 124 19.16 5.88 0.70
CA GLY A 124 19.18 7.34 0.75
C GLY A 124 17.85 7.96 1.19
N ALA A 125 16.88 7.17 1.64
CA ALA A 125 15.68 7.68 2.28
C ALA A 125 16.05 8.26 3.64
N ARG A 126 15.60 9.49 3.91
CA ARG A 126 15.73 10.13 5.22
C ARG A 126 14.77 9.50 6.22
N GLU A 127 13.56 9.21 5.77
CA GLU A 127 12.50 8.58 6.55
C GLU A 127 11.78 7.52 5.73
N VAL A 128 11.12 6.59 6.41
CA VAL A 128 10.25 5.59 5.81
C VAL A 128 8.87 5.74 6.39
N ALA A 129 7.89 5.99 5.54
CA ALA A 129 6.49 5.96 5.90
C ALA A 129 5.97 4.52 5.82
N LEU A 130 5.31 4.08 6.89
CA LEU A 130 4.52 2.86 6.92
C LEU A 130 3.05 3.26 6.75
N LEU A 131 2.32 2.47 5.96
CA LEU A 131 0.86 2.59 5.87
C LEU A 131 0.19 1.22 5.97
N ALA A 132 -1.01 1.22 6.53
CA ALA A 132 -1.90 0.08 6.59
C ALA A 132 -3.33 0.53 6.31
N CYS A 133 -4.06 -0.18 5.46
CA CYS A 133 -5.46 0.05 5.17
C CYS A 133 -6.25 -1.27 5.24
N THR A 134 -7.51 -1.21 5.67
CA THR A 134 -8.39 -2.38 5.76
C THR A 134 -9.85 -2.00 5.56
N LEU A 135 -10.64 -2.91 4.99
CA LEU A 135 -12.11 -2.80 4.96
C LEU A 135 -12.79 -3.34 6.22
N GLY A 136 -11.99 -3.81 7.19
CA GLY A 136 -12.48 -4.21 8.50
C GLY A 136 -13.29 -5.51 8.50
N ALA A 137 -13.72 -5.92 9.70
CA ALA A 137 -14.52 -7.13 9.88
C ALA A 137 -15.92 -7.05 9.23
N ALA A 138 -16.38 -5.85 8.84
CA ALA A 138 -17.61 -5.67 8.08
C ALA A 138 -17.51 -6.32 6.69
N CYS A 139 -16.39 -6.13 6.00
CA CYS A 139 -16.14 -6.76 4.71
C CYS A 139 -16.18 -8.29 4.80
N GLU A 140 -15.59 -8.87 5.85
CA GLU A 140 -15.61 -10.31 6.10
C GLU A 140 -17.04 -10.87 6.26
N ARG A 141 -17.94 -10.09 6.89
CA ARG A 141 -19.35 -10.50 7.05
C ARG A 141 -20.10 -10.45 5.72
N GLU A 142 -19.93 -9.38 4.94
CA GLU A 142 -20.58 -9.27 3.64
C GLU A 142 -20.08 -10.34 2.66
N LEU A 143 -18.77 -10.62 2.64
CA LEU A 143 -18.20 -11.70 1.83
C LEU A 143 -18.83 -13.07 2.16
N ARG A 144 -19.00 -13.38 3.45
CA ARG A 144 -19.65 -14.64 3.89
C ARG A 144 -21.12 -14.68 3.49
N LYS A 145 -21.84 -13.57 3.63
CA LYS A 145 -23.24 -13.44 3.23
C LYS A 145 -23.41 -13.67 1.73
N HIS A 146 -22.61 -13.02 0.89
CA HIS A 146 -22.67 -13.23 -0.56
C HIS A 146 -22.27 -14.65 -0.94
N ALA A 147 -21.27 -15.25 -0.28
CA ALA A 147 -20.89 -16.66 -0.49
C ALA A 147 -22.00 -17.65 -0.17
N ALA A 148 -22.85 -17.35 0.83
CA ALA A 148 -24.02 -18.17 1.15
C ALA A 148 -25.16 -18.06 0.12
N ILE A 149 -25.24 -16.93 -0.60
CA ILE A 149 -26.29 -16.68 -1.60
C ILE A 149 -25.88 -17.25 -2.96
N SER A 150 -24.69 -16.89 -3.44
CA SER A 150 -24.20 -17.28 -4.76
C SER A 150 -22.67 -17.21 -4.82
N PRO A 151 -21.98 -18.28 -5.29
CA PRO A 151 -20.55 -18.23 -5.54
C PRO A 151 -20.14 -17.10 -6.49
N THR A 152 -20.99 -16.79 -7.48
CA THR A 152 -20.76 -15.67 -8.41
C THR A 152 -20.81 -14.33 -7.68
N ASP A 153 -21.80 -14.09 -6.81
CA ASP A 153 -21.88 -12.85 -6.05
C ASP A 153 -20.69 -12.65 -5.13
N ALA A 154 -20.25 -13.73 -4.47
CA ALA A 154 -19.06 -13.68 -3.63
C ALA A 154 -17.81 -13.29 -4.42
N LEU A 155 -17.67 -13.82 -5.64
CA LEU A 155 -16.56 -13.50 -6.52
C LEU A 155 -16.61 -12.02 -6.97
N LEU A 156 -17.77 -11.56 -7.45
CA LEU A 156 -17.97 -10.18 -7.90
C LEU A 156 -17.78 -9.18 -6.75
N TYR A 157 -18.41 -9.42 -5.61
CA TYR A 157 -18.27 -8.58 -4.42
C TYR A 157 -16.83 -8.62 -3.88
N GLY A 158 -16.18 -9.78 -3.92
CA GLY A 158 -14.78 -9.94 -3.53
C GLY A 158 -13.82 -9.13 -4.39
N ALA A 159 -14.08 -9.02 -5.69
CA ALA A 159 -13.32 -8.18 -6.61
C ALA A 159 -13.57 -6.69 -6.37
N ALA A 160 -14.83 -6.29 -6.17
CA ALA A 160 -15.18 -4.91 -5.79
C ALA A 160 -14.51 -4.49 -4.47
N ALA A 161 -14.51 -5.37 -3.46
CA ALA A 161 -13.84 -5.13 -2.20
C ALA A 161 -12.31 -5.05 -2.33
N SER A 162 -11.69 -5.82 -3.23
CA SER A 162 -10.26 -5.64 -3.54
C SER A 162 -9.98 -4.26 -4.13
N ALA A 163 -10.75 -3.82 -5.11
CA ALA A 163 -10.58 -2.50 -5.71
C ALA A 163 -10.82 -1.36 -4.69
N LEU A 164 -11.79 -1.53 -3.78
CA LEU A 164 -12.07 -0.53 -2.76
C LEU A 164 -10.94 -0.39 -1.73
N VAL A 165 -10.28 -1.49 -1.32
CA VAL A 165 -9.14 -1.38 -0.40
C VAL A 165 -7.92 -0.76 -1.08
N GLU A 166 -7.71 -1.02 -2.37
CA GLU A 166 -6.65 -0.35 -3.14
C GLU A 166 -6.92 1.14 -3.29
N ALA A 167 -8.15 1.54 -3.61
CA ALA A 167 -8.52 2.96 -3.66
C ALA A 167 -8.26 3.66 -2.30
N ALA A 168 -8.52 2.98 -1.18
CA ALA A 168 -8.20 3.50 0.15
C ALA A 168 -6.68 3.62 0.37
N ALA A 169 -5.91 2.65 -0.12
CA ALA A 169 -4.46 2.65 -0.01
C ALA A 169 -3.82 3.73 -0.90
N ASP A 170 -4.33 3.97 -2.10
CA ASP A 170 -3.93 5.07 -2.98
C ASP A 170 -4.22 6.44 -2.36
N ALA A 171 -5.39 6.61 -1.74
CA ALA A 171 -5.72 7.84 -1.03
C ALA A 171 -4.77 8.06 0.18
N CYS A 172 -4.41 6.99 0.89
CA CYS A 172 -3.45 7.05 1.99
C CYS A 172 -2.03 7.39 1.50
N ASP A 173 -1.59 6.78 0.40
CA ASP A 173 -0.33 7.06 -0.28
C ASP A 173 -0.25 8.54 -0.70
N ALA A 174 -1.28 9.04 -1.39
CA ALA A 174 -1.37 10.45 -1.78
C ALA A 174 -1.30 11.40 -0.59
N ALA A 175 -1.93 11.04 0.54
CA ALA A 175 -1.84 11.82 1.77
C ALA A 175 -0.42 11.81 2.36
N VAL A 176 0.27 10.67 2.38
CA VAL A 176 1.67 10.56 2.81
C VAL A 176 2.57 11.40 1.90
N ALA A 177 2.42 11.29 0.58
CA ALA A 177 3.18 12.07 -0.39
C ALA A 177 2.96 13.58 -0.22
N SER A 178 1.71 14.02 0.02
CA SER A 178 1.40 15.42 0.29
C SER A 178 2.04 15.93 1.59
N GLN A 179 2.04 15.12 2.65
CA GLN A 179 2.68 15.45 3.92
C GLN A 179 4.20 15.53 3.78
N ALA A 180 4.80 14.63 3.00
CA ALA A 180 6.22 14.64 2.68
C ALA A 180 6.61 15.89 1.87
N ALA A 181 5.84 16.23 0.84
CA ALA A 181 6.08 17.41 0.01
C ALA A 181 6.01 18.72 0.82
N ALA A 182 5.07 18.83 1.77
CA ALA A 182 5.00 19.96 2.69
C ALA A 182 6.26 20.12 3.58
N ARG A 183 7.07 19.07 3.70
CA ARG A 183 8.34 19.03 4.44
C ARG A 183 9.56 19.11 3.52
N GLY A 184 9.37 19.35 2.22
CA GLY A 184 10.46 19.37 1.23
C GLY A 184 11.02 17.98 0.89
N LEU A 185 10.21 16.93 1.07
CA LEU A 185 10.59 15.54 0.80
C LEU A 185 9.80 14.97 -0.39
N ARG A 186 10.44 14.08 -1.15
CA ARG A 186 9.82 13.29 -2.21
C ARG A 186 9.52 11.87 -1.73
N ALA A 187 8.30 11.40 -1.95
CA ALA A 187 7.92 10.00 -1.71
C ALA A 187 8.31 9.08 -2.89
N SER A 188 8.70 7.83 -2.61
CA SER A 188 8.75 6.75 -3.60
C SER A 188 7.39 6.10 -3.82
N ALA A 189 7.31 5.14 -4.74
CA ALA A 189 6.15 4.26 -4.86
C ALA A 189 6.04 3.30 -3.66
N ARG A 190 4.84 2.81 -3.38
CA ARG A 190 4.56 1.78 -2.35
C ARG A 190 5.34 0.49 -2.61
N TYR A 191 5.90 -0.11 -1.55
CA TYR A 191 6.49 -1.44 -1.55
C TYR A 191 5.93 -2.27 -0.39
N SER A 192 5.46 -3.50 -0.63
CA SER A 192 4.69 -4.26 0.37
C SER A 192 5.41 -5.53 0.85
N PRO A 193 5.28 -5.94 2.12
CA PRO A 193 5.74 -7.25 2.58
C PRO A 193 5.14 -8.39 1.74
N GLY A 194 5.97 -9.34 1.33
CA GLY A 194 5.62 -10.42 0.40
C GLY A 194 5.96 -10.14 -1.05
N TYR A 195 6.40 -8.93 -1.40
CA TYR A 195 6.94 -8.59 -2.73
C TYR A 195 8.48 -8.63 -2.75
N GLY A 196 9.03 -9.08 -3.88
CA GLY A 196 10.48 -9.26 -4.06
C GLY A 196 11.04 -10.15 -2.97
N ASP A 197 12.05 -9.66 -2.25
CA ASP A 197 12.68 -10.38 -1.14
C ASP A 197 12.32 -9.87 0.26
N LEU A 198 11.32 -8.99 0.41
CA LEU A 198 10.82 -8.54 1.71
C LEU A 198 9.86 -9.59 2.29
N PRO A 199 10.21 -10.30 3.38
CA PRO A 199 9.43 -11.43 3.85
C PRO A 199 8.16 -10.98 4.59
N LEU A 200 7.11 -11.81 4.55
CA LEU A 200 5.88 -11.57 5.33
C LEU A 200 6.11 -11.58 6.83
N SER A 201 7.19 -12.18 7.33
CA SER A 201 7.53 -12.24 8.76
C SER A 201 7.73 -10.87 9.41
N VAL A 202 7.87 -9.79 8.64
CA VAL A 202 7.91 -8.42 9.18
C VAL A 202 6.54 -7.88 9.61
N GLN A 203 5.44 -8.46 9.12
CA GLN A 203 4.09 -7.93 9.33
C GLN A 203 3.70 -7.74 10.80
N PRO A 204 4.01 -8.66 11.76
CA PRO A 204 3.70 -8.43 13.17
C PRO A 204 4.37 -7.16 13.74
N ALA A 205 5.65 -6.96 13.44
CA ALA A 205 6.39 -5.78 13.87
C ALA A 205 5.91 -4.51 13.15
N PHE A 206 5.56 -4.62 11.86
CA PHE A 206 4.99 -3.55 11.07
C PHE A 206 3.67 -3.03 11.68
N LEU A 207 2.74 -3.95 11.99
CA LEU A 207 1.45 -3.58 12.59
C LEU A 207 1.63 -3.03 14.00
N LYS A 208 2.61 -3.53 14.76
CA LYS A 208 2.96 -2.98 16.07
C LYS A 208 3.48 -1.55 15.98
N ALA A 209 4.36 -1.24 15.01
CA ALA A 209 4.88 0.10 14.79
C ALA A 209 3.77 1.13 14.49
N LEU A 210 2.71 0.70 13.79
CA LEU A 210 1.54 1.54 13.51
C LEU A 210 0.46 1.52 14.60
N ASP A 211 0.58 0.65 15.60
CA ASP A 211 -0.50 0.33 16.54
C ASP A 211 -1.81 -0.03 15.80
N ALA A 212 -1.67 -0.76 14.69
CA ALA A 212 -2.75 -0.97 13.72
C ALA A 212 -3.89 -1.83 14.26
N THR A 213 -3.60 -2.78 15.15
CA THR A 213 -4.64 -3.63 15.76
C THR A 213 -5.61 -2.80 16.58
N ARG A 214 -5.12 -1.89 17.42
CA ARG A 214 -5.99 -1.02 18.22
C ARG A 214 -6.64 0.08 17.38
N ARG A 215 -5.90 0.65 16.41
CA ARG A 215 -6.36 1.82 15.65
C ARG A 215 -7.35 1.49 14.55
N ILE A 216 -7.12 0.39 13.82
CA ILE A 216 -7.89 0.04 12.62
C ILE A 216 -8.38 -1.42 12.61
N GLY A 217 -8.12 -2.18 13.68
CA GLY A 217 -8.58 -3.57 13.78
C GLY A 217 -7.81 -4.55 12.89
N LEU A 218 -6.61 -4.18 12.43
CA LEU A 218 -5.78 -5.02 11.57
C LEU A 218 -4.82 -5.88 12.39
N SER A 219 -4.77 -7.17 12.09
CA SER A 219 -3.94 -8.17 12.76
C SER A 219 -3.33 -9.13 11.74
N VAL A 220 -2.55 -10.11 12.21
CA VAL A 220 -1.95 -11.15 11.37
C VAL A 220 -2.27 -12.54 11.89
N THR A 221 -2.35 -13.52 10.99
CA THR A 221 -2.39 -14.95 11.35
C THR A 221 -1.01 -15.44 11.80
N ALA A 222 -0.94 -16.69 12.28
CA ALA A 222 0.33 -17.37 12.55
C ALA A 222 1.23 -17.49 11.30
N GLY A 223 0.63 -17.49 10.10
CA GLY A 223 1.35 -17.46 8.82
C GLY A 223 1.68 -16.05 8.32
N ASN A 224 1.54 -15.02 9.16
CA ASN A 224 1.79 -13.61 8.84
C ASN A 224 0.88 -13.02 7.74
N LEU A 225 -0.28 -13.62 7.48
CA LEU A 225 -1.28 -13.07 6.57
C LEU A 225 -2.16 -12.06 7.31
N LEU A 226 -2.52 -10.97 6.65
CA LEU A 226 -3.38 -9.93 7.22
C LEU A 226 -4.80 -10.43 7.49
N VAL A 227 -5.36 -10.03 8.63
CA VAL A 227 -6.74 -10.27 9.02
C VAL A 227 -7.32 -8.96 9.54
N PRO A 228 -8.36 -8.38 8.90
CA PRO A 228 -9.15 -8.90 7.76
C PRO A 228 -8.41 -9.09 6.43
N THR A 229 -8.97 -9.89 5.52
CA THR A 229 -8.33 -10.30 4.24
C THR A 229 -8.24 -9.19 3.21
N LYS A 230 -9.22 -8.26 3.17
CA LYS A 230 -9.18 -7.07 2.32
C LYS A 230 -8.43 -5.95 3.03
N SER A 231 -7.11 -6.09 3.04
CA SER A 231 -6.18 -5.18 3.71
C SER A 231 -4.88 -5.06 2.93
N VAL A 232 -4.23 -3.90 3.05
CA VAL A 232 -2.97 -3.56 2.40
C VAL A 232 -2.01 -3.01 3.45
N THR A 233 -0.75 -3.44 3.41
CA THR A 233 0.35 -2.78 4.13
C THR A 233 1.44 -2.41 3.13
N ALA A 234 2.05 -1.24 3.28
CA ALA A 234 3.13 -0.80 2.41
C ALA A 234 4.13 0.13 3.13
N VAL A 235 5.37 0.09 2.66
CA VAL A 235 6.43 1.04 2.98
C VAL A 235 6.60 2.04 1.83
N ILE A 236 6.96 3.27 2.17
CA ILE A 236 7.27 4.34 1.23
C ILE A 236 8.54 5.03 1.73
N GLY A 237 9.57 5.13 0.90
CA GLY A 237 10.76 5.92 1.20
C GLY A 237 10.49 7.41 1.01
N LEU A 238 10.92 8.23 1.96
CA LEU A 238 10.87 9.68 1.91
C LEU A 238 12.30 10.22 1.78
N PHE A 239 12.57 10.87 0.65
CA PHE A 239 13.89 11.34 0.25
C PHE A 239 13.92 12.86 0.29
N ASP A 240 15.08 13.45 0.54
CA ASP A 240 15.24 14.87 0.29
C ASP A 240 14.95 15.17 -1.19
N GLU A 241 14.22 16.25 -1.47
CA GLU A 241 14.19 16.74 -2.85
C GLU A 241 15.62 17.11 -3.24
N ALA A 242 16.15 16.45 -4.27
CA ALA A 242 17.47 16.78 -4.80
C ALA A 242 17.50 18.30 -5.05
N ARG A 243 18.49 19.01 -4.48
CA ARG A 243 18.81 20.37 -4.90
C ARG A 243 18.86 20.36 -6.42
N ALA A 244 18.10 21.24 -7.05
CA ALA A 244 18.06 21.41 -8.50
C ALA A 244 19.40 21.95 -9.01
N ASP A 245 20.46 21.13 -8.97
CA ASP A 245 21.76 21.41 -9.53
C ASP A 245 22.09 20.30 -10.55
N GLY A 246 21.53 20.48 -11.76
CA GLY A 246 22.09 20.06 -13.04
C GLY A 246 22.32 18.57 -13.32
N GLY A 247 21.35 17.91 -13.98
CA GLY A 247 21.64 16.83 -14.94
C GLY A 247 20.61 15.71 -15.03
N GLY A 248 19.78 15.74 -16.08
CA GLY A 248 19.16 14.54 -16.67
C GLY A 248 17.67 14.33 -16.39
N SER A 249 16.84 14.91 -17.24
CA SER A 249 15.41 14.64 -17.40
C SER A 249 15.13 13.21 -17.89
N ASP A 250 14.17 12.54 -17.24
CA ASP A 250 12.94 11.99 -17.84
C ASP A 250 12.16 11.27 -16.71
N GLY A 251 10.96 11.68 -16.27
CA GLY A 251 9.90 12.37 -17.01
C GLY A 251 8.83 11.38 -17.48
N ALA A 252 8.26 10.58 -16.57
CA ALA A 252 7.03 9.83 -16.84
C ALA A 252 6.10 9.88 -15.62
N ARG A 253 5.47 11.04 -15.43
CA ARG A 253 4.19 11.19 -14.72
C ARG A 253 3.15 11.54 -15.77
N ASP A 254 2.41 10.53 -16.23
CA ASP A 254 1.07 10.58 -16.84
C ASP A 254 0.80 9.16 -17.43
N ALA A 255 -0.37 8.53 -17.34
CA ALA A 255 -1.68 8.98 -16.93
C ALA A 255 -2.52 7.74 -16.57
N ASN A 256 -3.39 7.85 -15.56
CA ASN A 256 -4.65 7.10 -15.59
C ASN A 256 -5.77 8.02 -15.08
N ARG A 257 -6.28 8.86 -16.00
CA ARG A 257 -7.49 9.64 -15.80
C ARG A 257 -8.48 9.22 -16.87
N GLY A 258 -9.53 8.52 -16.45
CA GLY A 258 -10.63 8.11 -17.31
C GLY A 258 -11.27 9.31 -18.02
N GLY A 259 -11.49 9.14 -19.32
CA GLY A 259 -12.23 10.05 -20.19
C GLY A 259 -12.93 9.23 -21.27
N ALA A 260 -14.25 9.34 -21.33
CA ALA A 260 -15.13 8.56 -22.18
C ALA A 260 -15.28 9.12 -23.61
N ARG A 261 -15.67 8.22 -24.54
CA ARG A 261 -16.31 8.42 -25.88
C ARG A 261 -15.34 8.83 -27.01
N ASP A 262 -15.37 8.35 -28.26
CA ASP A 262 -16.40 7.74 -29.13
C ASP A 262 -15.77 6.73 -30.12
N GLY A 263 -16.60 5.86 -30.70
CA GLY A 263 -16.17 4.83 -31.65
C GLY A 263 -15.86 5.32 -33.07
N ALA A 264 -14.86 4.71 -33.70
CA ALA A 264 -14.80 4.48 -35.14
C ALA A 264 -13.70 3.45 -35.44
N SER A 265 -14.06 2.43 -36.21
CA SER A 265 -13.19 1.38 -36.74
C SER A 265 -12.08 1.94 -37.63
N GLY A 266 -10.83 1.54 -37.39
CA GLY A 266 -9.72 1.80 -38.30
C GLY A 266 -8.43 1.15 -37.82
N ARG A 267 -8.09 -0.01 -38.39
CA ARG A 267 -6.87 -0.77 -38.06
C ARG A 267 -5.66 -0.06 -38.66
N ALA A 268 -4.77 0.49 -37.83
CA ALA A 268 -3.46 1.00 -38.23
C ALA A 268 -2.37 -0.08 -38.06
N PRO A 269 -1.30 -0.10 -38.88
CA PRO A 269 -0.34 -1.19 -38.92
C PRO A 269 0.63 -1.13 -37.72
N VAL A 270 0.83 -2.28 -37.07
CA VAL A 270 1.80 -2.42 -35.97
C VAL A 270 3.21 -2.35 -36.55
N ARG A 271 4.00 -1.40 -36.03
CA ARG A 271 5.40 -1.17 -36.37
C ARG A 271 6.23 -2.41 -36.01
N ALA A 272 7.18 -2.77 -36.86
CA ALA A 272 8.19 -3.78 -36.55
C ALA A 272 9.06 -3.28 -35.39
N HIS A 273 8.93 -3.88 -34.21
CA HIS A 273 9.72 -3.51 -33.03
C HIS A 273 10.97 -4.40 -32.88
N ALA A 274 12.05 -3.75 -32.49
CA ALA A 274 13.44 -4.21 -32.47
C ALA A 274 13.77 -5.29 -31.41
N ASP A 275 12.77 -5.80 -30.69
CA ASP A 275 12.99 -6.53 -29.42
C ASP A 275 13.27 -8.03 -29.62
N CYS A 276 12.93 -8.60 -30.77
CA CYS A 276 13.30 -9.99 -31.07
C CYS A 276 14.80 -10.17 -31.37
N ALA A 277 15.52 -9.09 -31.68
CA ALA A 277 16.94 -9.15 -32.02
C ALA A 277 17.83 -9.35 -30.77
N THR A 278 17.41 -8.81 -29.63
CA THR A 278 18.12 -8.81 -28.34
C THR A 278 17.61 -9.87 -27.36
N CYS A 279 16.58 -10.64 -27.74
CA CYS A 279 15.98 -11.65 -26.89
C CYS A 279 16.91 -12.85 -26.65
N PRO A 280 17.22 -13.22 -25.39
CA PRO A 280 18.10 -14.35 -25.08
C PRO A 280 17.51 -15.72 -25.47
N ALA A 281 16.19 -15.81 -25.68
CA ALA A 281 15.51 -17.03 -26.14
C ALA A 281 15.34 -17.09 -27.68
N ARG A 282 16.01 -16.21 -28.43
CA ARG A 282 15.82 -16.01 -29.88
C ARG A 282 15.99 -17.29 -30.71
N GLU A 283 16.97 -18.13 -30.40
CA GLU A 283 17.32 -19.31 -31.22
C GLU A 283 16.34 -20.48 -31.03
N GLY A 284 15.55 -20.49 -29.96
CA GLY A 284 14.55 -21.53 -29.65
C GLY A 284 13.10 -21.04 -29.62
N CYS A 285 12.84 -19.78 -30.01
CA CYS A 285 11.53 -19.18 -29.85
C CYS A 285 10.49 -19.74 -30.85
N LEU A 286 9.59 -20.58 -30.34
CA LEU A 286 8.47 -21.16 -31.11
C LEU A 286 7.52 -20.11 -31.70
N LEU A 287 7.40 -18.94 -31.06
CA LEU A 287 6.57 -17.83 -31.56
C LEU A 287 7.20 -17.19 -32.80
N LYS A 288 8.52 -16.96 -32.77
CA LYS A 288 9.26 -16.45 -33.92
C LYS A 288 9.21 -17.41 -35.11
N GLY A 289 9.36 -18.72 -34.86
CA GLY A 289 9.20 -19.75 -35.91
C GLY A 289 7.81 -19.78 -36.56
N LYS A 290 6.81 -19.21 -35.89
CA LYS A 290 5.44 -19.04 -36.37
C LYS A 290 5.13 -17.61 -36.85
N GLY A 291 6.13 -16.74 -36.95
CA GLY A 291 5.97 -15.35 -37.39
C GLY A 291 5.21 -14.46 -36.38
N ARG A 292 5.20 -14.82 -35.10
CA ARG A 292 4.51 -14.11 -34.01
C ARG A 292 5.50 -13.49 -33.03
N THR A 293 5.07 -12.45 -32.31
CA THR A 293 5.85 -11.83 -31.23
C THR A 293 5.22 -12.10 -29.86
N CYS A 294 5.99 -11.95 -28.78
CA CYS A 294 5.49 -12.06 -27.40
C CYS A 294 4.63 -10.87 -26.96
N HIS A 295 4.61 -9.79 -27.74
CA HIS A 295 3.86 -8.56 -27.44
C HIS A 295 2.56 -8.42 -28.24
N GLY A 296 2.19 -9.45 -29.03
CA GLY A 296 1.02 -9.44 -29.91
C GLY A 296 1.39 -9.82 -31.33
#